data_AF-A0A365MTH2-F1
#
_entry.id   AF-A0A365MTH2-F1
#
_cell.length_a   1.000
_cell.length_b   1.000
_cell.length_c   1.000
_cell.angle_alpha   90.00
_cell.angle_beta   90.00
_cell.angle_gamma   90.00
#
_symmetry.space_group_name_H-M   'P 1'
#
loop_
_entity.id
_entity.type
_entity.pdbx_description
1 polymer ?
#
loop_
_entity_poly.entity_id
_entity_poly.type
_entity_poly.pdbx_seq_one_letter_code
_entity_poly.pdbx_strand_id
1 'polypeptide(L)'
;MRRSLFRMQPKSKKYFTQWMHDVWGNQFLFWAIVAGFITTFPLIYVPTLNTVVFKHAPISWKWGIVFVEAVIFFLGIETWKWMKRFYFRRKARKATGSVIDLETRVFGHYYEMSSGSQDEEAGQEKRAS
;
A
#
# COMPACT_ATOMS: atom_id res chain seq x y z
N MET A 1 0.03 5.68 -2.21
CA MET A 1 -0.49 4.39 -1.68
C MET A 1 0.36 3.96 -0.49
N ARG A 2 -0.25 3.75 0.69
CA ARG A 2 0.44 3.25 1.89
C ARG A 2 1.02 1.85 1.61
N ARG A 3 2.14 1.49 2.24
CA ARG A 3 2.87 0.23 1.95
C ARG A 3 2.13 -0.97 2.55
N SER A 4 2.44 -2.17 2.03
CA SER A 4 1.90 -3.42 2.59
C SER A 4 2.28 -3.54 4.07
N LEU A 5 1.40 -4.17 4.85
CA LEU A 5 1.57 -4.37 6.29
C LEU A 5 2.84 -5.18 6.59
N PHE A 6 3.17 -6.13 5.72
CA PHE A 6 4.36 -6.97 5.84
C PHE A 6 5.66 -6.26 5.44
N ARG A 7 5.59 -5.07 4.82
CA ARG A 7 6.77 -4.32 4.35
C ARG A 7 6.58 -2.82 4.53
N MET A 8 6.33 -2.39 5.77
CA MET A 8 6.05 -0.97 6.06
C MET A 8 7.32 -0.09 6.04
N GLN A 9 8.42 -0.52 6.67
CA GLN A 9 9.71 0.19 6.64
C GLN A 9 10.58 -0.24 5.44
N PRO A 10 11.06 0.70 4.60
CA PRO A 10 12.11 0.38 3.62
C PRO A 10 13.44 0.18 4.35
N LYS A 11 14.27 -0.78 3.91
CA LYS A 11 15.62 -1.07 4.42
C LYS A 11 15.73 -1.97 5.67
N SER A 12 14.63 -2.48 6.23
CA SER A 12 14.72 -3.50 7.29
C SER A 12 15.14 -4.86 6.70
N LYS A 13 16.14 -5.52 7.30
CA LYS A 13 16.56 -6.90 6.94
C LYS A 13 15.57 -7.97 7.42
N LYS A 14 14.56 -7.60 8.22
CA LYS A 14 13.66 -8.53 8.91
C LYS A 14 12.33 -8.74 8.16
N TYR A 15 12.36 -9.35 6.98
CA TYR A 15 11.16 -9.48 6.14
C TYR A 15 9.97 -10.20 6.80
N PHE A 16 10.22 -11.19 7.65
CA PHE A 16 9.15 -12.00 8.27
C PHE A 16 8.67 -11.49 9.64
N THR A 17 9.52 -10.82 10.42
CA THR A 17 9.19 -10.36 11.77
C THR A 17 8.89 -8.86 11.84
N GLN A 18 9.10 -8.13 10.74
CA GLN A 18 8.88 -6.69 10.70
C GLN A 18 7.44 -6.28 11.01
N TRP A 19 6.44 -7.02 10.55
CA TRP A 19 5.04 -6.71 10.85
C TRP A 19 4.73 -6.78 12.36
N MET A 20 5.39 -7.67 13.12
CA MET A 20 5.20 -7.76 14.57
C MET A 20 5.79 -6.54 15.28
N HIS A 21 6.99 -6.11 14.88
CA HIS A 21 7.60 -4.89 15.40
C HIS A 21 6.76 -3.65 15.03
N ASP A 22 6.22 -3.61 13.82
CA ASP A 22 5.38 -2.51 13.34
C ASP A 22 4.04 -2.43 14.10
N VAL A 23 3.43 -3.58 14.41
CA VAL A 23 2.22 -3.66 15.26
C VAL A 23 2.53 -3.21 16.69
N TRP A 24 3.66 -3.65 17.24
CA TRP A 24 4.09 -3.25 18.59
C TRP A 24 4.48 -1.77 18.70
N GLY A 25 4.86 -1.13 17.58
CA GLY A 25 5.16 0.29 17.51
C GLY A 25 3.97 1.20 17.86
N ASN A 26 2.74 0.67 17.80
CA ASN A 26 1.54 1.33 18.33
C ASN A 26 0.91 0.46 19.42
N GLN A 27 1.42 0.61 20.64
CA GLN A 27 0.98 -0.15 21.80
C GLN A 27 -0.50 0.07 22.13
N PHE A 28 -1.03 1.28 21.95
CA PHE A 28 -2.44 1.56 22.18
C PHE A 28 -3.33 0.72 21.26
N LEU A 29 -3.03 0.70 19.96
CA LEU A 29 -3.80 -0.10 19.00
C LEU A 29 -3.66 -1.60 19.27
N PHE A 30 -2.46 -2.06 19.61
CA PHE A 30 -2.22 -3.46 19.95
C PHE A 30 -3.05 -3.87 21.17
N TRP A 31 -2.97 -3.12 22.26
CA TRP A 31 -3.70 -3.42 23.50
C TRP A 31 -5.21 -3.28 23.33
N ALA A 32 -5.71 -2.35 22.51
CA ALA A 32 -7.14 -2.23 22.21
C ALA A 32 -7.69 -3.52 21.56
N ILE A 33 -6.96 -4.09 20.60
CA ILE A 33 -7.34 -5.35 19.95
C ILE A 33 -7.22 -6.53 20.92
N VAL A 34 -6.12 -6.61 21.67
CA VAL A 34 -5.89 -7.67 22.66
C VAL A 34 -6.95 -7.65 23.76
N ALA A 35 -7.32 -6.47 24.27
CA ALA A 35 -8.39 -6.34 25.25
C ALA A 35 -9.72 -6.84 24.68
N GLY A 36 -10.10 -6.41 23.48
CA GLY A 36 -11.31 -6.90 22.82
C GLY A 36 -11.31 -8.43 22.64
N PHE A 37 -10.18 -9.01 22.22
CA PHE A 37 -10.02 -10.45 22.07
C PHE A 37 -10.15 -11.17 23.42
N ILE A 38 -9.47 -10.71 24.47
CA ILE A 38 -9.56 -11.31 25.81
C ILE A 38 -10.99 -11.24 26.34
N THR A 39 -11.70 -10.12 26.14
CA THR A 39 -13.10 -9.96 26.57
C THR A 39 -14.04 -10.98 25.92
N THR A 40 -13.71 -11.52 24.72
CA THR A 40 -14.53 -12.57 24.10
C THR A 40 -14.56 -13.87 24.90
N PHE A 41 -13.49 -14.21 25.64
CA PHE A 41 -13.42 -15.48 26.39
C PHE A 41 -14.40 -15.50 27.58
N PRO A 42 -14.43 -14.50 28.48
CA PRO A 42 -15.44 -14.43 29.53
C PRO A 42 -16.87 -14.47 28.99
N LEU A 43 -17.14 -13.79 27.88
CA LEU A 43 -18.47 -13.76 27.27
C LEU A 43 -18.98 -15.16 26.88
N ILE A 44 -18.10 -16.02 26.37
CA ILE A 44 -18.46 -17.35 25.86
C ILE A 44 -18.42 -18.41 26.95
N TYR A 45 -17.47 -18.33 27.89
CA TYR A 45 -17.22 -19.39 28.87
C TYR A 45 -17.84 -19.14 30.24
N VAL A 46 -18.26 -17.92 30.58
CA VAL A 46 -18.99 -17.66 31.83
C VAL A 46 -20.45 -18.11 31.65
N PRO A 47 -20.91 -19.16 32.34
CA PRO A 47 -22.18 -19.81 32.07
C PRO A 47 -23.38 -18.88 32.30
N THR A 48 -23.30 -17.95 33.25
CA THR A 48 -24.36 -16.97 33.54
C THR A 48 -24.54 -15.96 32.41
N LEU A 49 -23.43 -15.47 31.82
CA LEU A 49 -23.49 -14.54 30.70
C LEU A 49 -23.94 -15.26 29.42
N ASN A 50 -23.31 -16.39 29.14
CA ASN A 50 -23.54 -17.12 27.90
C ASN A 50 -24.98 -17.66 27.80
N THR A 51 -25.54 -18.23 28.87
CA THR A 51 -26.86 -18.90 28.81
C THR A 51 -28.05 -17.99 29.12
N VAL A 52 -27.90 -17.00 30.02
CA VAL A 52 -29.01 -16.14 30.46
C VAL A 52 -29.13 -14.87 29.62
N VAL A 53 -28.00 -14.24 29.26
CA VAL A 53 -27.98 -12.96 28.54
C VAL A 53 -27.88 -13.18 27.03
N PHE A 54 -26.95 -14.02 26.58
CA PHE A 54 -26.68 -14.24 25.16
C PHE A 54 -27.38 -15.47 24.55
N LYS A 55 -27.82 -16.42 25.40
CA LYS A 55 -28.46 -17.68 24.99
C LYS A 55 -27.66 -18.46 23.93
N HIS A 56 -26.34 -18.56 24.08
CA HIS A 56 -25.49 -19.33 23.17
C HIS A 56 -25.05 -20.68 23.78
N ALA A 57 -24.91 -21.69 22.93
CA ALA A 57 -24.28 -22.95 23.32
C ALA A 57 -22.75 -22.78 23.27
N PRO A 58 -21.99 -23.42 24.19
CA PRO A 58 -20.53 -23.33 24.21
C PRO A 58 -19.94 -23.72 22.85
N ILE A 59 -19.03 -22.89 22.36
CA ILE A 59 -18.36 -23.07 21.07
C ILE A 59 -17.16 -24.00 21.27
N SER A 60 -17.30 -25.25 20.85
CA SER A 60 -16.21 -26.24 20.87
C SER A 60 -15.38 -26.19 19.59
N TRP A 61 -15.95 -26.65 18.47
CA TRP A 61 -15.21 -26.85 17.20
C TRP A 61 -15.24 -25.65 16.26
N LYS A 62 -16.20 -24.72 16.43
CA LYS A 62 -16.40 -23.60 15.48
C LYS A 62 -15.24 -22.61 15.46
N TRP A 63 -14.38 -22.60 16.47
CA TRP A 63 -13.13 -21.81 16.46
C TRP A 63 -12.29 -22.08 15.21
N GLY A 64 -12.29 -23.32 14.70
CA GLY A 64 -11.60 -23.64 13.44
C GLY A 64 -12.11 -22.80 12.25
N ILE A 65 -13.42 -22.58 12.17
CA ILE A 65 -14.04 -21.77 11.10
C ILE A 65 -13.62 -20.30 11.25
N VAL A 66 -13.60 -19.78 12.48
CA VAL A 66 -13.17 -18.39 12.77
C VAL A 66 -11.72 -18.17 12.34
N PHE A 67 -10.82 -19.13 12.60
CA PHE A 67 -9.44 -19.04 12.13
C PHE A 67 -9.32 -19.07 10.61
N VAL A 68 -10.07 -19.94 9.93
CA VAL A 68 -10.09 -20.00 8.45
C VAL A 68 -10.58 -18.68 7.87
N GLU A 69 -11.66 -18.11 8.42
CA GLU A 69 -12.20 -16.82 7.99
C GLU A 69 -11.18 -15.69 8.20
N ALA A 70 -10.49 -15.67 9.34
CA ALA A 70 -9.42 -14.71 9.59
C ALA A 70 -8.31 -14.80 8.54
N VAL A 71 -7.87 -16.02 8.19
CA VAL A 71 -6.85 -16.24 7.15
C VAL A 71 -7.34 -15.73 5.79
N ILE A 72 -8.56 -16.06 5.39
CA ILE A 72 -9.16 -15.60 4.12
C ILE A 72 -9.26 -14.07 4.09
N PHE A 73 -9.67 -13.45 5.21
CA PHE A 73 -9.74 -12.00 5.33
C PHE A 73 -8.38 -11.33 5.11
N PHE A 74 -7.32 -11.83 5.76
CA PHE A 74 -5.96 -11.31 5.56
C PHE A 74 -5.49 -11.48 4.12
N LEU A 75 -5.72 -12.65 3.51
CA LEU A 75 -5.41 -12.90 2.10
C LEU A 75 -6.18 -11.95 1.17
N GLY A 76 -7.46 -11.72 1.44
CA GLY A 76 -8.31 -10.80 0.68
C GLY A 76 -7.80 -9.36 0.73
N ILE A 77 -7.46 -8.86 1.92
CA ILE A 77 -6.89 -7.51 2.09
C ILE A 77 -5.57 -7.36 1.34
N GLU A 78 -4.68 -8.34 1.46
CA GLU A 78 -3.37 -8.28 0.80
C GLU A 78 -3.52 -8.37 -0.72
N THR A 79 -4.39 -9.26 -1.20
CA THR A 79 -4.73 -9.40 -2.62
C THR A 79 -5.31 -8.10 -3.18
N TRP A 80 -6.23 -7.45 -2.46
CA TRP A 80 -6.81 -6.17 -2.87
C TRP A 80 -5.76 -5.05 -2.95
N LYS A 81 -4.86 -4.97 -1.97
CA LYS A 81 -3.74 -4.02 -2.00
C LYS A 81 -2.83 -4.29 -3.19
N TRP A 82 -2.56 -5.56 -3.49
CA TRP A 82 -1.74 -5.97 -4.62
C TRP A 82 -2.40 -5.63 -5.97
N MET A 83 -3.68 -5.93 -6.13
CA MET A 83 -4.47 -5.57 -7.32
C MET A 83 -4.48 -4.06 -7.55
N LYS A 84 -4.74 -3.25 -6.51
CA LYS A 84 -4.66 -1.79 -6.63
C LYS A 84 -3.26 -1.32 -7.02
N ARG A 85 -2.21 -1.88 -6.42
CA ARG A 85 -0.82 -1.56 -6.79
C ARG A 85 -0.55 -1.83 -8.27
N PHE A 86 -1.09 -2.92 -8.80
CA PHE A 86 -0.94 -3.26 -10.21
C PHE A 86 -1.71 -2.32 -11.13
N TYR A 87 -2.96 -2.01 -10.78
CA TYR A 87 -3.80 -1.07 -11.53
C TYR A 87 -3.19 0.34 -11.60
N PHE A 88 -2.80 0.91 -10.46
CA PHE A 88 -2.16 2.23 -10.43
C PHE A 88 -0.78 2.25 -11.10
N ARG A 89 -0.01 1.15 -11.03
CA ARG A 89 1.26 1.04 -11.76
C ARG A 89 1.06 1.03 -13.28
N ARG A 90 0.00 0.37 -13.77
CA ARG A 90 -0.37 0.40 -15.19
C ARG A 90 -0.87 1.78 -15.61
N LYS A 91 -1.67 2.46 -14.78
CA LYS A 91 -2.14 3.82 -15.06
C LYS A 91 -0.99 4.84 -15.03
N ALA A 92 -0.06 4.70 -14.08
CA ALA A 92 1.15 5.52 -14.02
C ALA A 92 2.02 5.35 -15.26
N ARG A 93 2.27 4.12 -15.74
CA ARG A 93 3.02 3.90 -17.00
C ARG A 93 2.37 4.58 -18.21
N LYS A 94 1.03 4.55 -18.30
CA LYS A 94 0.30 5.26 -19.37
C LYS A 94 0.38 6.78 -19.24
N ALA A 95 0.33 7.31 -18.01
CA ALA A 95 0.44 8.74 -17.76
C ALA A 95 1.87 9.27 -18.01
N THR A 96 2.91 8.56 -17.56
CA THR A 96 4.30 8.96 -17.76
C THR A 96 4.69 8.95 -19.24
N GLY A 97 4.23 7.97 -20.02
CA GLY A 97 4.46 7.95 -21.47
C GLY A 97 3.80 9.12 -22.20
N SER A 98 2.60 9.53 -21.77
CA SER A 98 1.90 10.68 -22.32
C SER A 98 2.55 12.02 -21.97
N VAL A 99 3.12 12.16 -20.78
CA VAL A 99 3.79 13.40 -20.35
C VAL A 99 5.13 13.58 -21.06
N ILE A 100 5.92 12.51 -21.20
CA ILE A 100 7.21 12.55 -21.89
C ILE A 100 7.05 12.91 -23.38
N ASP A 101 6.02 12.40 -24.06
CA ASP A 101 5.71 12.75 -25.46
C ASP A 101 5.33 14.24 -25.60
N LEU A 102 4.57 14.78 -24.63
CA LEU A 102 4.19 16.20 -24.61
C LEU A 102 5.40 17.12 -24.37
N GLU A 103 6.26 16.79 -23.40
CA GLU A 103 7.48 17.54 -23.13
C GLU A 103 8.41 17.54 -24.34
N THR A 104 8.57 16.40 -25.02
CA THR A 104 9.43 16.29 -26.21
C THR A 104 8.91 17.18 -27.35
N ARG A 105 7.59 17.23 -27.58
CA ARG A 105 6.98 18.07 -28.63
C ARG A 105 7.04 19.56 -28.31
N VAL A 106 6.78 19.94 -27.06
CA VAL A 106 6.75 21.35 -26.66
C VAL A 106 8.16 21.92 -26.53
N PHE A 107 9.06 21.21 -25.86
CA PHE A 107 10.42 21.69 -25.62
C PHE A 107 11.37 21.46 -26.80
N GLY A 108 11.11 20.47 -27.67
CA GLY A 108 11.90 20.25 -28.89
C GLY A 108 11.95 21.49 -29.78
N HIS A 109 10.83 22.21 -29.89
CA HIS A 109 10.73 23.43 -30.69
C HIS A 109 11.61 24.57 -30.16
N TYR A 110 11.83 24.64 -28.85
CA TYR A 110 12.71 25.63 -28.23
C TYR A 110 14.18 25.31 -28.45
N TYR A 111 14.57 24.03 -28.37
CA TYR A 111 15.94 23.61 -28.66
C TYR A 111 16.31 23.83 -30.12
N GLU A 112 15.42 23.50 -31.06
CA GLU A 112 15.64 23.69 -32.50
C GLU A 112 15.74 25.18 -32.88
N MET A 113 14.85 26.01 -32.33
CA MET A 113 14.91 27.47 -32.51
C MET A 113 16.22 28.04 -31.96
N SER A 114 16.66 27.60 -30.77
CA SER A 114 17.90 28.06 -30.16
C SER A 114 19.14 27.65 -30.95
N SER A 115 19.17 26.44 -31.51
CA SER A 115 20.27 26.01 -32.38
C SER A 115 20.29 26.78 -33.69
N GLY A 116 19.14 27.03 -34.31
CA GLY A 116 19.04 27.81 -35.55
C GLY A 116 19.54 29.25 -35.38
N SER A 117 19.20 29.90 -34.26
CA SER A 117 19.72 31.24 -33.96
C SER A 117 21.24 31.27 -33.76
N GLN A 118 21.84 30.25 -33.14
CA GLN A 118 23.29 30.18 -32.95
C GLN A 118 24.03 29.95 -34.27
N ASP A 119 23.48 29.12 -35.16
CA ASP A 119 24.06 28.84 -36.47
C ASP A 119 23.94 30.04 -37.43
N GLU A 120 22.86 30.81 -37.35
CA GLU A 120 22.69 32.05 -38.11
C GLU A 120 23.66 33.15 -37.67
N GLU A 121 23.86 33.35 -36.35
CA GLU A 121 24.84 34.31 -35.83
C GLU A 121 26.27 33.94 -36.23
N ALA A 122 26.67 32.66 -36.08
CA ALA A 122 27.99 32.18 -36.46
C ALA A 122 28.22 32.24 -37.98
N GLY A 123 27.17 32.05 -38.78
CA GLY A 123 27.21 32.17 -40.25
C GLY A 123 27.32 33.61 -40.74
N GLN A 124 26.70 34.57 -40.05
CA GLN A 124 26.84 35.99 -40.34
C GLN A 124 28.21 36.53 -39.95
N GLU A 125 28.75 36.12 -38.80
CA GLU A 125 30.09 36.53 -38.34
C GLU A 125 31.19 36.09 -39.33
N LYS A 126 31.10 34.88 -39.87
CA LYS A 126 32.07 34.37 -40.88
C LYS A 126 31.96 35.03 -42.25
N ARG A 127 30.83 35.65 -42.59
CA ARG A 127 30.64 36.38 -43.86
C ARG A 127 31.06 37.84 -43.78
N ALA A 128 31.19 38.39 -42.58
CA ALA A 128 31.61 39.77 -42.33
C ALA A 128 33.13 39.93 -42.12
N SER A 129 33.88 38.83 -42.14
CA SER A 129 35.35 38.78 -42.09
C SER A 129 35.94 38.46 -43.47
#